data_AF-A0A950EIQ4-F1
#
_entry.id   AF-A0A950EIQ4-F1
#
_cell.length_a   1.000
_cell.length_b   1.000
_cell.length_c   1.000
_cell.angle_alpha   90.00
_cell.angle_beta   90.00
_cell.angle_gamma   90.00
#
_symmetry.space_group_name_H-M   'P 1'
#
loop_
_entity.id
_entity.type
_entity.pdbx_description
1 polymer ?
#
loop_
_entity_poly.entity_id
_entity_poly.type
_entity_poly.pdbx_seq_one_letter_code
_entity_poly.pdbx_strand_id
1 'polypeptide(L)'
;MPTWRERLLPKSVLGMTMLLLMASLGAAFSGTVLYAYYEYRLNKNEQRVTNFINGFDKNFKGAINAIDTERENAKSQIRQQLGPLEQIAAEGSTLGTLLKNSSPSVWFVHTLDESGQPSVGSAFVVASDSNQTLLLTSFNTVRAATHQPGPTVSVSRGGDEEKVQLWTWEEDKDLALLILPKTNQPRLNWSSDSPPVKTGDRVFAVSGYGAAGGSITQGLVADLSSNAIMSDTQIGPAFQGGPIINSKGDVVAVASRAYAPFGFPSDGVFFSVPIHAACDQVLRCPSGTPNAPGQQGH
;
A
#
# COMPACT_ATOMS: atom_id res chain seq x y z
N MET A 1 -10.72 79.93 -90.15
CA MET A 1 -10.67 78.45 -90.31
C MET A 1 -10.95 77.82 -88.96
N PRO A 2 -11.69 76.71 -88.92
CA PRO A 2 -12.70 76.46 -87.90
C PRO A 2 -12.11 76.04 -86.54
N THR A 3 -12.88 76.22 -85.47
CA THR A 3 -12.46 75.87 -84.09
C THR A 3 -12.06 74.40 -84.01
N TRP A 4 -11.16 74.02 -83.09
CA TRP A 4 -10.61 72.65 -82.96
C TRP A 4 -11.70 71.55 -82.92
N ARG A 5 -12.91 71.90 -82.44
CA ARG A 5 -14.11 71.06 -82.44
C ARG A 5 -14.58 70.63 -83.84
N GLU A 6 -14.36 71.44 -84.87
CA GLU A 6 -14.78 71.13 -86.24
C GLU A 6 -13.81 70.23 -87.02
N ARG A 7 -12.63 69.95 -86.46
CA ARG A 7 -11.59 69.13 -87.13
C ARG A 7 -11.64 67.64 -86.77
N LEU A 8 -12.25 67.29 -85.64
CA LEU A 8 -12.29 65.92 -85.13
C LEU A 8 -13.68 65.28 -85.20
N LEU A 9 -14.73 66.07 -85.38
CA LEU A 9 -16.10 65.56 -85.41
C LEU A 9 -16.57 65.37 -86.87
N PRO A 10 -16.89 64.14 -87.28
CA PRO A 10 -17.39 63.89 -88.62
C PRO A 10 -18.75 64.57 -88.81
N LYS A 11 -18.92 65.25 -89.95
CA LYS A 11 -20.15 66.01 -90.28
C LYS A 11 -21.26 65.13 -90.90
N SER A 12 -20.99 63.86 -91.18
CA SER A 12 -21.98 62.90 -91.69
C SER A 12 -22.63 62.10 -90.56
N VAL A 13 -23.92 61.78 -90.71
CA VAL A 13 -24.66 60.92 -89.78
C VAL A 13 -23.93 59.59 -89.58
N LEU A 14 -23.39 59.02 -90.67
CA LEU A 14 -22.63 57.76 -90.64
C LEU A 14 -21.32 57.86 -89.82
N GLY A 15 -20.66 59.02 -89.84
CA GLY A 15 -19.44 59.23 -89.07
C GLY A 15 -19.71 59.45 -87.58
N MET A 16 -20.79 60.16 -87.24
CA MET A 16 -21.19 60.34 -85.83
C MET A 16 -21.61 59.01 -85.19
N THR A 17 -22.36 58.17 -85.90
CA THR A 17 -22.74 56.84 -85.41
C THR A 17 -21.54 55.92 -85.23
N MET A 18 -20.57 55.95 -86.15
CA MET A 18 -19.34 55.17 -86.02
C MET A 18 -18.48 55.62 -84.83
N LEU A 19 -18.41 56.92 -84.55
CA LEU A 19 -17.68 57.45 -83.39
C LEU A 19 -18.35 57.03 -82.07
N LEU A 20 -19.68 57.08 -81.98
CA LEU A 20 -20.44 56.57 -80.84
C LEU A 20 -20.25 55.07 -80.63
N LEU A 21 -20.22 54.29 -81.71
CA LEU A 21 -19.97 52.85 -81.67
C LEU A 21 -18.54 52.52 -81.22
N MET A 22 -17.54 53.29 -81.66
CA MET A 22 -16.15 53.12 -81.21
C MET A 22 -15.97 53.54 -79.75
N ALA A 23 -16.63 54.62 -79.31
CA ALA A 23 -16.62 55.04 -77.92
C ALA A 23 -17.31 54.02 -77.00
N SER A 24 -18.43 53.43 -77.42
CA SER A 24 -19.13 52.39 -76.65
C SER A 24 -18.33 51.09 -76.58
N LEU A 25 -17.70 50.67 -77.68
CA LEU A 25 -16.76 49.55 -77.70
C LEU A 25 -15.59 49.80 -76.77
N GLY A 26 -14.96 50.99 -76.84
CA GLY A 26 -13.85 51.35 -75.96
C GLY A 26 -14.23 51.30 -74.47
N ALA A 27 -15.41 51.81 -74.11
CA ALA A 27 -15.92 51.72 -72.75
C ALA A 27 -16.21 50.27 -72.31
N ALA A 28 -16.76 49.44 -73.19
CA ALA A 28 -17.02 48.03 -72.92
C ALA A 28 -15.72 47.22 -72.73
N PHE A 29 -14.70 47.45 -73.56
CA PHE A 29 -13.38 46.84 -73.40
C PHE A 29 -12.69 47.29 -72.10
N SER A 30 -12.80 48.58 -71.74
CA SER A 30 -12.28 49.09 -70.46
C SER A 30 -12.95 48.43 -69.25
N GLY A 31 -14.29 48.33 -69.27
CA GLY A 31 -15.05 47.72 -68.19
C GLY A 31 -14.73 46.23 -67.99
N THR A 32 -14.61 45.48 -69.09
CA THR A 32 -14.28 44.05 -69.05
C THR A 32 -12.85 43.80 -68.55
N VAL A 33 -11.88 44.62 -68.94
CA VAL A 33 -10.49 44.52 -68.44
C VAL A 33 -10.42 44.83 -66.93
N LEU A 34 -11.13 45.86 -66.47
CA LEU A 34 -11.17 46.22 -65.04
C LEU A 34 -11.85 45.12 -64.21
N TYR A 35 -12.96 44.57 -64.72
CA TYR A 35 -13.68 43.45 -64.10
C TYR A 35 -12.80 42.20 -64.02
N ALA A 36 -12.14 41.82 -65.13
CA ALA A 36 -11.21 40.69 -65.16
C ALA A 36 -10.03 40.87 -64.20
N TYR A 37 -9.48 42.09 -64.09
CA TYR A 37 -8.42 42.39 -63.12
C TYR A 37 -8.90 42.28 -61.66
N TYR A 38 -10.12 42.74 -61.37
CA TYR A 38 -10.71 42.66 -60.02
C TYR A 38 -10.96 41.21 -59.61
N GLU A 39 -11.59 40.41 -60.48
CA GLU A 39 -11.80 38.96 -60.32
C GLU A 39 -10.46 38.23 -60.10
N TYR A 40 -9.44 38.54 -60.89
CA TYR A 40 -8.10 37.96 -60.73
C TYR A 40 -7.49 38.26 -59.36
N ARG A 41 -7.61 39.51 -58.89
CA ARG A 41 -7.13 39.93 -57.56
C ARG A 41 -7.94 39.27 -56.44
N LEU A 42 -9.25 39.17 -56.60
CA LEU A 42 -10.15 38.56 -55.63
C LEU A 42 -9.78 37.09 -55.43
N ASN A 43 -9.67 36.33 -56.52
CA ASN A 43 -9.29 34.92 -56.50
C ASN A 43 -7.90 34.69 -55.88
N LYS A 44 -6.91 35.54 -56.19
CA LYS A 44 -5.59 35.49 -55.53
C LYS A 44 -5.66 35.75 -54.02
N ASN A 45 -6.50 36.68 -53.59
CA ASN A 45 -6.68 36.98 -52.16
C ASN A 45 -7.40 35.84 -51.45
N GLU A 46 -8.45 35.28 -52.03
CA GLU A 46 -9.15 34.11 -51.49
C GLU A 46 -8.19 32.93 -51.32
N GLN A 47 -7.40 32.59 -52.34
CA GLN A 47 -6.39 31.54 -52.24
C GLN A 47 -5.36 31.80 -51.14
N ARG A 48 -4.89 33.05 -51.00
CA ARG A 48 -3.94 33.42 -49.94
C ARG A 48 -4.57 33.28 -48.56
N VAL A 49 -5.81 33.72 -48.38
CA VAL A 49 -6.55 33.61 -47.12
C VAL A 49 -6.80 32.14 -46.79
N THR A 50 -7.25 31.32 -47.74
CA THR A 50 -7.45 29.89 -47.54
C THR A 50 -6.14 29.17 -47.18
N ASN A 51 -5.04 29.48 -47.87
CA ASN A 51 -3.73 28.90 -47.56
C ASN A 51 -3.22 29.32 -46.17
N PHE A 52 -3.45 30.58 -45.78
CA PHE A 52 -3.11 31.06 -44.44
C PHE A 52 -3.95 30.37 -43.37
N ILE A 53 -5.27 30.28 -43.54
CA ILE A 53 -6.17 29.61 -42.58
C ILE A 53 -5.80 28.13 -42.44
N ASN A 54 -5.57 27.43 -43.56
CA ASN A 54 -5.19 26.01 -43.53
C ASN A 54 -3.81 25.81 -42.88
N GLY A 55 -2.85 26.68 -43.16
CA GLY A 55 -1.53 26.65 -42.52
C GLY A 55 -1.60 26.96 -41.03
N PHE A 56 -2.41 27.95 -40.64
CA PHE A 56 -2.63 28.33 -39.25
C PHE A 56 -3.32 27.22 -38.46
N ASP A 57 -4.40 26.63 -38.98
CA ASP A 57 -5.11 25.50 -38.35
C ASP A 57 -4.19 24.28 -38.19
N LYS A 58 -3.39 23.97 -39.22
CA LYS A 58 -2.43 22.86 -39.15
C LYS A 58 -1.36 23.09 -38.09
N ASN A 59 -0.79 24.30 -38.01
CA ASN A 59 0.23 24.63 -37.03
C ASN A 59 -0.35 24.64 -35.60
N PHE A 60 -1.56 25.18 -35.44
CA PHE A 60 -2.24 25.24 -34.15
C PHE A 60 -2.62 23.84 -33.64
N LYS A 61 -3.18 22.99 -34.51
CA LYS A 61 -3.43 21.56 -34.18
C LYS A 61 -2.14 20.82 -33.88
N GLY A 62 -1.07 21.08 -34.63
CA GLY A 62 0.25 20.50 -34.37
C GLY A 62 0.79 20.89 -32.99
N ALA A 63 0.67 22.16 -32.62
CA ALA A 63 1.10 22.66 -31.31
C ALA A 63 0.25 22.08 -30.16
N ILE A 64 -1.09 21.99 -30.32
CA ILE A 64 -1.97 21.35 -29.33
C ILE A 64 -1.58 19.89 -29.14
N ASN A 65 -1.44 19.13 -30.23
CA ASN A 65 -1.08 17.71 -30.14
C ASN A 65 0.30 17.51 -29.49
N ALA A 66 1.26 18.40 -29.76
CA ALA A 66 2.57 18.35 -29.10
C ALA A 66 2.46 18.60 -27.59
N ILE A 67 1.70 19.63 -27.19
CA ILE A 67 1.44 19.95 -25.77
C ILE A 67 0.72 18.80 -25.07
N ASP A 68 -0.30 18.21 -25.70
CA ASP A 68 -1.02 17.07 -25.14
C ASP A 68 -0.12 15.84 -25.01
N THR A 69 0.74 15.58 -26.00
CA THR A 69 1.72 14.48 -25.94
C THR A 69 2.73 14.70 -24.81
N GLU A 70 3.28 15.91 -24.68
CA GLU A 70 4.20 16.26 -23.58
C GLU A 70 3.50 16.18 -22.22
N ARG A 71 2.24 16.62 -22.13
CA ARG A 71 1.43 16.51 -20.91
C ARG A 71 1.19 15.06 -20.51
N GLU A 72 0.85 14.19 -21.45
CA GLU A 72 0.65 12.76 -21.16
C GLU A 72 1.98 12.07 -20.79
N ASN A 73 3.08 12.44 -21.44
CA ASN A 73 4.42 11.96 -21.07
C ASN A 73 4.81 12.42 -19.66
N ALA A 74 4.59 13.69 -19.32
CA ALA A 74 4.85 14.23 -17.99
C ALA A 74 3.97 13.56 -16.92
N LYS A 75 2.68 13.34 -17.20
CA LYS A 75 1.80 12.57 -16.31
C LYS A 75 2.30 11.14 -16.11
N SER A 76 2.77 10.48 -17.18
CA SER A 76 3.30 9.11 -17.12
C SER A 76 4.56 9.03 -16.25
N GLN A 77 5.50 9.97 -16.43
CA GLN A 77 6.70 10.09 -15.59
C GLN A 77 6.36 10.34 -14.12
N ILE A 78 5.42 11.25 -13.84
CA ILE A 78 4.94 11.53 -12.48
C ILE A 78 4.32 10.26 -11.87
N ARG A 79 3.49 9.52 -12.60
CA ARG A 79 2.90 8.26 -12.09
C ARG A 79 3.95 7.18 -11.82
N GLN A 80 4.97 7.06 -12.67
CA GLN A 80 6.08 6.12 -12.44
C GLN A 80 6.85 6.45 -11.16
N GLN A 81 7.00 7.72 -10.83
CA GLN A 81 7.67 8.17 -9.59
C GLN A 81 6.77 8.07 -8.35
N LEU A 82 5.44 8.16 -8.51
CA LEU A 82 4.47 8.03 -7.42
C LEU A 82 4.25 6.58 -6.97
N GLY A 83 4.46 5.59 -7.83
CA GLY A 83 4.23 4.17 -7.52
C GLY A 83 4.96 3.69 -6.23
N PRO A 84 6.27 3.93 -6.08
CA PRO A 84 6.99 3.57 -4.84
C PRO A 84 6.47 4.30 -3.59
N LEU A 85 6.00 5.54 -3.73
CA LEU A 85 5.47 6.34 -2.62
C LEU A 85 4.07 5.88 -2.19
N GLU A 86 3.23 5.50 -3.15
CA GLU A 86 1.92 4.90 -2.89
C GLU A 86 2.04 3.55 -2.18
N GLN A 87 3.06 2.75 -2.50
CA GLN A 87 3.36 1.49 -1.81
C GLN A 87 3.75 1.72 -0.34
N ILE A 88 4.63 2.69 -0.07
CA ILE A 88 5.02 3.04 1.32
C ILE A 88 3.84 3.64 2.10
N ALA A 89 2.99 4.45 1.46
CA ALA A 89 1.78 4.98 2.10
C ALA A 89 0.74 3.88 2.39
N ALA A 90 0.58 2.92 1.47
CA ALA A 90 -0.22 1.73 1.67
C ALA A 90 0.36 0.83 2.78
N GLU A 91 1.69 0.77 2.95
CA GLU A 91 2.33 0.05 4.06
C GLU A 91 1.92 0.62 5.43
N GLY A 92 1.93 1.95 5.59
CA GLY A 92 1.52 2.59 6.83
C GLY A 92 0.03 2.37 7.17
N SER A 93 -0.86 2.48 6.19
CA SER A 93 -2.30 2.21 6.39
C SER A 93 -2.58 0.72 6.64
N THR A 94 -1.78 -0.17 6.05
CA THR A 94 -1.84 -1.62 6.28
C THR A 94 -1.40 -1.96 7.71
N LEU A 95 -0.29 -1.39 8.21
CA LEU A 95 0.14 -1.57 9.60
C LEU A 95 -0.93 -1.11 10.60
N GLY A 96 -1.50 0.07 10.38
CA GLY A 96 -2.56 0.59 11.25
C GLY A 96 -3.81 -0.30 11.26
N THR A 97 -4.18 -0.86 10.11
CA THR A 97 -5.31 -1.78 9.98
C THR A 97 -5.03 -3.11 10.66
N LEU A 98 -3.84 -3.69 10.44
CA LEU A 98 -3.41 -4.92 11.09
C LEU A 98 -3.41 -4.75 12.60
N LEU A 99 -2.78 -3.69 13.12
CA LEU A 99 -2.75 -3.40 14.56
C LEU A 99 -4.16 -3.23 15.14
N LYS A 100 -5.05 -2.50 14.46
CA LYS A 100 -6.43 -2.31 14.91
C LYS A 100 -7.20 -3.63 15.00
N ASN A 101 -6.97 -4.55 14.07
CA ASN A 101 -7.65 -5.85 14.03
C ASN A 101 -7.02 -6.84 15.01
N SER A 102 -5.70 -6.77 15.23
CA SER A 102 -4.98 -7.72 16.08
C SER A 102 -4.95 -7.31 17.55
N SER A 103 -4.84 -6.01 17.86
CA SER A 103 -4.67 -5.52 19.25
C SER A 103 -5.76 -5.96 20.23
N PRO A 104 -7.05 -6.13 19.83
CA PRO A 104 -8.05 -6.66 20.76
C PRO A 104 -7.73 -8.09 21.23
N SER A 105 -6.96 -8.86 20.46
CA SER A 105 -6.63 -10.26 20.78
C SER A 105 -5.28 -10.40 21.50
N VAL A 106 -4.54 -9.31 21.72
CA VAL A 106 -3.20 -9.31 22.30
C VAL A 106 -3.20 -8.56 23.64
N TRP A 107 -2.53 -9.14 24.62
CA TRP A 107 -2.41 -8.63 25.99
C TRP A 107 -0.94 -8.43 26.33
N PHE A 108 -0.63 -7.39 27.10
CA PHE A 108 0.70 -7.19 27.64
C PHE A 108 0.87 -8.02 28.92
N VAL A 109 1.94 -8.79 29.04
CA VAL A 109 2.24 -9.64 30.20
C VAL A 109 3.28 -8.94 31.07
N HIS A 110 3.07 -8.93 32.38
CA HIS A 110 4.05 -8.46 33.34
C HIS A 110 4.07 -9.32 34.61
N THR A 111 5.27 -9.58 35.10
CA THR A 111 5.55 -10.35 36.31
C THR A 111 6.95 -9.99 36.82
N LEU A 112 7.50 -10.79 37.73
CA LEU A 112 8.88 -10.68 38.20
C LEU A 112 9.70 -11.88 37.70
N ASP A 113 10.99 -11.67 37.45
CA ASP A 113 11.96 -12.74 37.18
C ASP A 113 12.49 -13.38 38.48
N GLU A 114 13.43 -14.32 38.36
CA GLU A 114 14.02 -15.03 39.51
C GLU A 114 14.82 -14.11 40.45
N SER A 115 15.26 -12.95 39.96
CA SER A 115 15.98 -11.94 40.73
C SER A 115 15.05 -10.87 41.33
N GLY A 116 13.73 -11.02 41.14
CA GLY A 116 12.72 -10.05 41.56
C GLY A 116 12.68 -8.78 40.70
N GLN A 117 13.29 -8.78 39.51
CA GLN A 117 13.23 -7.67 38.56
C GLN A 117 12.01 -7.79 37.65
N PRO A 118 11.53 -6.68 37.05
CA PRO A 118 10.40 -6.73 36.13
C PRO A 118 10.68 -7.63 34.90
N SER A 119 9.82 -8.63 34.70
CA SER A 119 9.77 -9.44 33.48
C SER A 119 8.52 -9.08 32.70
N VAL A 120 8.67 -8.80 31.40
CA VAL A 120 7.58 -8.33 30.54
C VAL A 120 7.57 -9.05 29.20
N GLY A 121 6.38 -9.12 28.60
CA GLY A 121 6.15 -9.73 27.30
C GLY A 121 4.77 -9.40 26.75
N SER A 122 4.32 -10.16 25.77
CA SER A 122 2.96 -10.15 25.26
C SER A 122 2.42 -11.57 25.22
N ALA A 123 1.09 -11.68 25.26
CA ALA A 123 0.37 -12.92 25.06
C ALA A 123 -0.80 -12.66 24.12
N PHE A 124 -1.28 -13.69 23.42
CA PHE A 124 -2.43 -13.53 22.52
C PHE A 124 -3.43 -14.66 22.66
N VAL A 125 -4.70 -14.33 22.38
CA VAL A 125 -5.83 -15.23 22.49
C VAL A 125 -5.76 -16.29 21.41
N VAL A 126 -5.63 -17.55 21.84
CA VAL A 126 -5.60 -18.74 20.98
C VAL A 126 -6.93 -19.51 21.04
N ALA A 127 -7.61 -19.45 22.18
CA ALA A 127 -8.96 -19.97 22.34
C ALA A 127 -9.71 -19.14 23.39
N SER A 128 -11.02 -19.00 23.21
CA SER A 128 -11.90 -18.38 24.20
C SER A 128 -13.22 -19.14 24.19
N ASP A 129 -13.68 -19.56 25.35
CA ASP A 129 -14.97 -20.22 25.54
C ASP A 129 -15.86 -19.42 26.52
N SER A 130 -16.99 -20.02 26.91
CA SER A 130 -17.95 -19.39 27.83
C SER A 130 -17.47 -19.30 29.28
N ASN A 131 -16.35 -19.93 29.63
CA ASN A 131 -15.81 -20.01 30.99
C ASN A 131 -14.45 -19.31 31.11
N GLN A 132 -13.56 -19.46 30.14
CA GLN A 132 -12.19 -18.97 30.21
C GLN A 132 -11.59 -18.65 28.84
N THR A 133 -10.55 -17.82 28.85
CA THR A 133 -9.75 -17.50 27.68
C THR A 133 -8.33 -18.03 27.86
N LEU A 134 -7.82 -18.72 26.84
CA LEU A 134 -6.46 -19.22 26.80
C LEU A 134 -5.58 -18.22 26.04
N LEU A 135 -4.49 -17.81 26.68
CA LEU A 135 -3.48 -16.94 26.09
C LEU A 135 -2.19 -17.72 25.91
N LEU A 136 -1.59 -17.62 24.73
CA LEU A 136 -0.24 -18.14 24.47
C LEU A 136 0.78 -17.01 24.68
N THR A 137 1.88 -17.32 25.36
CA THR A 137 2.98 -16.40 25.65
C THR A 137 4.33 -17.12 25.60
N SER A 138 5.41 -16.39 25.88
CA SER A 138 6.76 -16.93 26.05
C SER A 138 6.96 -17.49 27.46
N PHE A 139 7.54 -18.68 27.58
CA PHE A 139 7.92 -19.28 28.86
C PHE A 139 8.91 -18.40 29.61
N ASN A 140 9.92 -17.87 28.93
CA ASN A 140 10.95 -17.01 29.49
C ASN A 140 10.37 -15.71 30.07
N THR A 141 9.21 -15.25 29.61
CA THR A 141 8.48 -14.13 30.24
C THR A 141 7.95 -14.51 31.63
N VAL A 142 7.51 -15.75 31.82
CA VAL A 142 6.81 -16.23 33.03
C VAL A 142 7.58 -17.29 33.82
N ARG A 143 8.87 -17.47 33.52
CA ARG A 143 9.71 -18.57 34.03
C ARG A 143 9.75 -18.61 35.56
N ALA A 144 9.87 -17.47 36.22
CA ALA A 144 9.88 -17.43 37.68
C ALA A 144 8.57 -17.92 38.30
N ALA A 145 7.43 -17.74 37.62
CA ALA A 145 6.12 -18.17 38.10
C ALA A 145 5.89 -19.68 38.03
N THR A 146 6.81 -20.44 37.41
CA THR A 146 6.74 -21.92 37.36
C THR A 146 7.23 -22.57 38.65
N HIS A 147 8.02 -21.84 39.44
CA HIS A 147 8.55 -22.30 40.72
C HIS A 147 7.59 -21.95 41.86
N GLN A 148 7.61 -22.74 42.95
CA GLN A 148 6.81 -22.45 44.14
C GLN A 148 7.68 -22.18 45.36
N PRO A 149 7.53 -21.03 46.04
CA PRO A 149 6.64 -19.92 45.70
C PRO A 149 7.12 -19.12 44.47
N GLY A 150 6.18 -18.70 43.61
CA GLY A 150 6.44 -17.92 42.40
C GLY A 150 5.66 -16.59 42.40
N PRO A 151 6.11 -15.58 41.63
CA PRO A 151 5.42 -14.31 41.51
C PRO A 151 4.06 -14.45 40.83
N THR A 152 3.16 -13.49 41.08
CA THR A 152 1.90 -13.41 40.32
C THR A 152 2.18 -12.99 38.89
N VAL A 153 1.47 -13.61 37.94
CA VAL A 153 1.46 -13.17 36.53
C VAL A 153 0.20 -12.35 36.30
N SER A 154 0.38 -11.16 35.74
CA SER A 154 -0.70 -10.27 35.35
C SER A 154 -0.64 -10.00 33.86
N VAL A 155 -1.79 -9.69 33.28
CA VAL A 155 -1.90 -9.19 31.91
C VAL A 155 -2.67 -7.88 31.88
N SER A 156 -2.33 -7.00 30.93
CA SER A 156 -3.01 -5.73 30.76
C SER A 156 -3.33 -5.41 29.30
N ARG A 157 -4.44 -4.71 29.09
CA ARG A 157 -4.85 -4.18 27.77
C ARG A 157 -5.66 -2.91 27.97
N GLY A 158 -5.20 -1.79 27.40
CA GLY A 158 -5.96 -0.52 27.45
C GLY A 158 -6.23 0.02 28.85
N GLY A 159 -5.39 -0.32 29.84
CA GLY A 159 -5.55 0.10 31.24
C GLY A 159 -6.27 -0.90 32.14
N ASP A 160 -6.92 -1.91 31.57
CA ASP A 160 -7.48 -3.03 32.34
C ASP A 160 -6.36 -4.02 32.67
N GLU A 161 -6.15 -4.29 33.96
CA GLU A 161 -5.21 -5.30 34.45
C GLU A 161 -5.96 -6.48 35.07
N GLU A 162 -5.54 -7.69 34.72
CA GLU A 162 -6.12 -8.94 35.22
C GLU A 162 -5.04 -9.91 35.66
N LYS A 163 -5.29 -10.62 36.76
CA LYS A 163 -4.44 -11.74 37.17
C LYS A 163 -4.76 -12.96 36.32
N VAL A 164 -3.71 -13.66 35.90
CA VAL A 164 -3.84 -14.88 35.10
C VAL A 164 -3.20 -16.06 35.80
N GLN A 165 -3.69 -17.25 35.50
CA GLN A 165 -3.10 -18.48 36.00
C GLN A 165 -2.18 -19.08 34.95
N LEU A 166 -0.93 -19.40 35.32
CA LEU A 166 -0.06 -20.22 34.51
C LEU A 166 -0.58 -21.66 34.50
N TRP A 167 -0.90 -22.19 33.32
CA TRP A 167 -1.53 -23.50 33.17
C TRP A 167 -0.54 -24.60 32.76
N THR A 168 0.19 -24.39 31.68
CA THR A 168 1.20 -25.32 31.16
C THR A 168 2.28 -24.56 30.41
N TRP A 169 3.44 -25.17 30.19
CA TRP A 169 4.56 -24.56 29.47
C TRP A 169 5.45 -25.63 28.84
N GLU A 170 6.26 -25.20 27.87
CA GLU A 170 7.27 -25.99 27.17
C GLU A 170 8.55 -25.14 27.10
N GLU A 171 9.51 -25.46 27.96
CA GLU A 171 10.74 -24.69 28.14
C GLU A 171 11.60 -24.65 26.87
N ASP A 172 11.79 -25.81 26.22
CA ASP A 172 12.62 -25.95 25.01
C ASP A 172 12.12 -25.12 23.83
N LYS A 173 10.80 -24.87 23.76
CA LYS A 173 10.19 -24.03 22.72
C LYS A 173 9.93 -22.60 23.17
N ASP A 174 10.27 -22.25 24.41
CA ASP A 174 9.93 -20.96 24.99
C ASP A 174 8.43 -20.63 24.91
N LEU A 175 7.55 -21.59 25.22
CA LEU A 175 6.09 -21.39 25.18
C LEU A 175 5.42 -21.60 26.53
N ALA A 176 4.42 -20.79 26.85
CA ALA A 176 3.57 -20.98 28.03
C ALA A 176 2.11 -20.62 27.73
N LEU A 177 1.20 -21.31 28.41
CA LEU A 177 -0.24 -21.08 28.35
C LEU A 177 -0.72 -20.44 29.64
N LEU A 178 -1.45 -19.34 29.50
CA LEU A 178 -2.07 -18.61 30.59
C LEU A 178 -3.59 -18.72 30.48
N ILE A 179 -4.27 -18.82 31.61
CA ILE A 179 -5.73 -18.74 31.71
C ILE A 179 -6.11 -17.35 32.20
N LEU A 180 -6.84 -16.63 31.34
CA LEU A 180 -7.45 -15.35 31.64
C LEU A 180 -8.91 -15.57 32.07
N PRO A 181 -9.34 -15.10 33.26
CA PRO A 181 -10.71 -15.19 33.74
C PRO A 181 -11.66 -14.18 33.05
N LYS A 182 -11.57 -14.06 31.73
CA LYS A 182 -12.49 -13.32 30.87
C LYS A 182 -13.01 -14.25 29.78
N THR A 183 -14.25 -14.04 29.37
CA THR A 183 -14.91 -14.83 28.31
C THR A 183 -15.04 -14.00 27.03
N ASN A 184 -15.36 -14.66 25.92
CA ASN A 184 -15.65 -14.03 24.62
C ASN A 184 -14.58 -13.04 24.14
N GLN A 185 -13.31 -13.35 24.42
CA GLN A 185 -12.21 -12.53 23.90
C GLN A 185 -11.97 -12.86 22.42
N PRO A 186 -11.70 -11.84 21.58
CA PRO A 186 -11.42 -12.07 20.17
C PRO A 186 -10.14 -12.89 20.04
N ARG A 187 -10.19 -13.91 19.15
CA ARG A 187 -9.04 -14.77 18.86
C ARG A 187 -8.38 -14.36 17.55
N LEU A 188 -7.08 -14.59 17.44
CA LEU A 188 -6.41 -14.52 16.15
C LEU A 188 -6.53 -15.86 15.43
N ASN A 189 -6.77 -15.81 14.12
CA ASN A 189 -6.75 -16.99 13.28
C ASN A 189 -5.31 -17.44 13.07
N TRP A 190 -5.12 -18.75 12.92
CA TRP A 190 -3.83 -19.31 12.55
C TRP A 190 -3.77 -19.47 11.04
N SER A 191 -2.61 -19.27 10.45
CA SER A 191 -2.43 -19.51 9.03
C SER A 191 -2.68 -20.99 8.72
N SER A 192 -3.56 -21.26 7.76
CA SER A 192 -3.81 -22.64 7.28
C SER A 192 -2.78 -23.08 6.23
N ASP A 193 -1.89 -22.19 5.80
CA ASP A 193 -0.89 -22.46 4.77
C ASP A 193 0.27 -23.28 5.36
N SER A 194 0.86 -24.17 4.54
CA SER A 194 2.03 -24.99 4.92
C SER A 194 3.09 -24.95 3.81
N PRO A 195 4.25 -24.28 4.00
CA PRO A 195 4.57 -23.46 5.17
C PRO A 195 3.69 -22.20 5.27
N PRO A 196 3.50 -21.62 6.47
CA PRO A 196 2.59 -20.50 6.68
C PRO A 196 3.06 -19.17 6.06
N VAL A 197 4.34 -19.10 5.68
CA VAL A 197 5.05 -18.00 5.01
C VAL A 197 6.20 -18.56 4.17
N LYS A 198 6.78 -17.73 3.31
CA LYS A 198 7.98 -18.02 2.51
C LYS A 198 9.07 -16.98 2.77
N THR A 199 10.32 -17.32 2.46
CA THR A 199 11.43 -16.36 2.46
C THR A 199 11.09 -15.16 1.58
N GLY A 200 11.29 -13.95 2.12
CA GLY A 200 10.94 -12.68 1.50
C GLY A 200 9.51 -12.21 1.77
N ASP A 201 8.64 -13.04 2.38
CA ASP A 201 7.32 -12.59 2.80
C ASP A 201 7.44 -11.59 3.96
N ARG A 202 6.53 -10.61 3.98
CA ARG A 202 6.39 -9.69 5.10
C ARG A 202 5.66 -10.34 6.25
N VAL A 203 6.19 -10.13 7.45
CA VAL A 203 5.61 -10.56 8.71
C VAL A 203 5.61 -9.41 9.71
N PHE A 204 4.69 -9.47 10.65
CA PHE A 204 4.46 -8.40 11.62
C PHE A 204 4.42 -8.97 13.03
N ALA A 205 5.26 -8.46 13.93
CA ALA A 205 5.17 -8.81 15.34
C ALA A 205 4.26 -7.81 16.04
N VAL A 206 3.33 -8.33 16.84
CA VAL A 206 2.36 -7.52 17.58
C VAL A 206 2.63 -7.64 19.07
N SER A 207 2.58 -6.51 19.77
CA SER A 207 2.67 -6.42 21.22
C SER A 207 1.39 -5.83 21.80
N GLY A 208 1.00 -6.29 23.00
CA GLY A 208 -0.06 -5.67 23.79
C GLY A 208 0.38 -4.35 24.44
N TYR A 209 1.64 -3.97 24.32
CA TYR A 209 2.19 -2.72 24.86
C TYR A 209 2.07 -1.58 23.85
N GLY A 210 1.46 -0.45 24.24
CA GLY A 210 1.45 0.77 23.44
C GLY A 210 0.24 1.67 23.70
N ALA A 211 0.37 2.96 23.39
CA ALA A 211 -0.66 3.97 23.63
C ALA A 211 -1.94 3.75 22.81
N ALA A 212 -1.85 3.05 21.66
CA ALA A 212 -2.98 2.72 20.81
C ALA A 212 -3.63 1.36 21.14
N GLY A 213 -3.41 0.84 22.35
CA GLY A 213 -3.86 -0.51 22.75
C GLY A 213 -2.94 -1.65 22.31
N GLY A 214 -1.80 -1.32 21.70
CA GLY A 214 -0.76 -2.24 21.28
C GLY A 214 0.30 -1.53 20.43
N SER A 215 1.31 -2.28 20.01
CA SER A 215 2.32 -1.83 19.04
C SER A 215 2.60 -2.94 18.03
N ILE A 216 3.08 -2.55 16.86
CA ILE A 216 3.36 -3.46 15.75
C ILE A 216 4.71 -3.08 15.14
N THR A 217 5.52 -4.10 14.85
CA THR A 217 6.74 -3.96 14.05
C THR A 217 6.63 -4.85 12.82
N GLN A 218 7.32 -4.49 11.75
CA GLN A 218 7.35 -5.26 10.52
C GLN A 218 8.75 -5.79 10.25
N GLY A 219 8.83 -6.88 9.50
CA GLY A 219 10.06 -7.41 8.93
C GLY A 219 9.78 -8.36 7.78
N LEU A 220 10.82 -8.97 7.26
CA LEU A 220 10.85 -9.98 6.21
C LEU A 220 11.33 -11.31 6.77
N VAL A 221 10.74 -12.39 6.28
CA VAL A 221 11.23 -13.74 6.54
C VAL A 221 12.57 -13.91 5.84
N ALA A 222 13.62 -14.16 6.61
CA ALA A 222 14.97 -14.40 6.12
C ALA A 222 15.19 -15.89 5.82
N ASP A 223 14.67 -16.77 6.67
CA ASP A 223 14.73 -18.22 6.50
C ASP A 223 13.61 -18.92 7.28
N LEU A 224 13.29 -20.16 6.91
CA LEU A 224 12.33 -20.98 7.63
C LEU A 224 12.67 -22.48 7.58
N SER A 225 12.32 -23.17 8.66
CA SER A 225 12.36 -24.62 8.78
C SER A 225 11.05 -25.14 9.41
N SER A 226 10.92 -26.45 9.57
CA SER A 226 9.78 -27.03 10.31
C SER A 226 9.72 -26.55 11.76
N ASN A 227 10.86 -26.16 12.33
CA ASN A 227 11.00 -25.87 13.76
C ASN A 227 11.07 -24.37 14.04
N ALA A 228 11.44 -23.54 13.07
CA ALA A 228 11.78 -22.15 13.32
C ALA A 228 11.48 -21.25 12.13
N ILE A 229 11.05 -20.02 12.41
CA ILE A 229 11.00 -18.93 11.43
C ILE A 229 12.03 -17.88 11.85
N MET A 230 12.93 -17.54 10.93
CA MET A 230 13.91 -16.47 11.09
C MET A 230 13.43 -15.25 10.32
N SER A 231 13.32 -14.12 10.99
CA SER A 231 12.97 -12.84 10.36
C SER A 231 13.83 -11.71 10.91
N ASP A 232 13.88 -10.59 10.18
CA ASP A 232 14.50 -9.34 10.65
C ASP A 232 13.53 -8.46 11.46
N THR A 233 12.39 -9.01 11.87
CA THR A 233 11.40 -8.29 12.68
C THR A 233 11.99 -7.95 14.04
N GLN A 234 11.76 -6.72 14.50
CA GLN A 234 12.27 -6.29 15.80
C GLN A 234 11.50 -6.93 16.97
N ILE A 235 12.12 -7.93 17.61
CA ILE A 235 11.57 -8.62 18.79
C ILE A 235 12.26 -8.11 20.07
N GLY A 236 11.74 -7.01 20.62
CA GLY A 236 12.13 -6.52 21.95
C GLY A 236 11.38 -7.22 23.09
N PRO A 237 11.66 -6.89 24.37
CA PRO A 237 10.96 -7.46 25.53
C PRO A 237 9.43 -7.37 25.40
N ALA A 238 8.89 -6.25 24.94
CA ALA A 238 7.45 -6.07 24.80
C ALA A 238 6.79 -7.01 23.76
N PHE A 239 7.54 -7.49 22.77
CA PHE A 239 7.04 -8.39 21.72
C PHE A 239 7.22 -9.87 22.06
N GLN A 240 8.05 -10.19 23.07
CA GLN A 240 8.33 -11.56 23.49
C GLN A 240 7.05 -12.28 23.93
N GLY A 241 6.74 -13.43 23.34
CA GLY A 241 5.49 -14.17 23.54
C GLY A 241 4.32 -13.69 22.69
N GLY A 242 4.46 -12.53 22.02
CA GLY A 242 3.46 -11.98 21.12
C GLY A 242 3.34 -12.74 19.80
N PRO A 243 2.24 -12.56 19.06
CA PRO A 243 2.05 -13.21 17.77
C PRO A 243 2.88 -12.53 16.69
N ILE A 244 3.41 -13.34 15.79
CA ILE A 244 3.85 -12.91 14.47
C ILE A 244 2.75 -13.26 13.47
N ILE A 245 2.28 -12.28 12.71
CA ILE A 245 1.21 -12.41 11.74
C ILE A 245 1.69 -12.15 10.32
N ASN A 246 1.06 -12.76 9.32
CA ASN A 246 1.26 -12.44 7.91
C ASN A 246 0.44 -11.21 7.49
N SER A 247 0.53 -10.81 6.21
CA SER A 247 -0.24 -9.69 5.66
C SER A 247 -1.76 -9.87 5.66
N LYS A 248 -2.27 -11.09 5.89
CA LYS A 248 -3.71 -11.37 6.05
C LYS A 248 -4.19 -11.17 7.49
N GLY A 249 -3.27 -11.03 8.44
CA GLY A 249 -3.55 -10.97 9.87
C GLY A 249 -3.62 -12.34 10.56
N ASP A 250 -3.22 -13.42 9.87
CA ASP A 250 -3.18 -14.76 10.44
C ASP A 250 -1.85 -15.00 11.16
N VAL A 251 -1.89 -15.64 12.33
CA VAL A 251 -0.71 -15.99 13.12
C VAL A 251 0.10 -17.07 12.41
N VAL A 252 1.39 -16.84 12.31
CA VAL A 252 2.37 -17.74 11.68
C VAL A 252 3.39 -18.26 12.69
N ALA A 253 3.69 -17.48 13.73
CA ALA A 253 4.62 -17.85 14.79
C ALA A 253 4.35 -17.11 16.10
N VAL A 254 5.01 -17.56 17.17
CA VAL A 254 5.16 -16.86 18.45
C VAL A 254 6.55 -16.26 18.52
N ALA A 255 6.63 -14.97 18.78
CA ALA A 255 7.90 -14.26 18.90
C ALA A 255 8.64 -14.70 20.16
N SER A 256 9.91 -15.08 20.01
CA SER A 256 10.76 -15.47 21.14
C SER A 256 12.13 -14.83 21.05
N ARG A 257 12.69 -14.53 22.22
CA ARG A 257 14.08 -14.09 22.37
C ARG A 257 14.99 -15.17 22.93
N ALA A 258 14.42 -16.24 23.49
CA ALA A 258 15.16 -17.33 24.12
C ALA A 258 15.13 -18.63 23.29
N TYR A 259 14.25 -18.72 22.29
CA TYR A 259 14.13 -19.91 21.47
C TYR A 259 15.39 -20.14 20.63
N ALA A 260 16.06 -21.25 20.91
CA ALA A 260 17.33 -21.63 20.32
C ALA A 260 17.23 -23.04 19.68
N PRO A 261 16.44 -23.20 18.60
CA PRO A 261 16.16 -24.50 17.97
C PRO A 261 17.40 -25.25 17.45
N PHE A 262 18.50 -24.53 17.26
CA PHE A 262 19.76 -25.05 16.74
C PHE A 262 20.89 -25.06 17.79
N GLY A 263 20.56 -24.82 19.06
CA GLY A 263 21.51 -24.93 20.18
C GLY A 263 22.52 -23.78 20.31
N PHE A 264 22.32 -22.67 19.60
CA PHE A 264 23.11 -21.45 19.78
C PHE A 264 22.22 -20.25 20.17
N PRO A 265 22.72 -19.32 21.00
CA PRO A 265 21.95 -18.16 21.44
C PRO A 265 21.66 -17.19 20.29
N SER A 266 20.55 -16.48 20.42
CA SER A 266 20.11 -15.43 19.51
C SER A 266 20.88 -14.12 19.78
N ASP A 267 22.15 -14.07 19.39
CA ASP A 267 22.99 -12.85 19.48
C ASP A 267 22.61 -11.81 18.40
N GLY A 268 21.35 -11.38 18.41
CA GLY A 268 20.78 -10.40 17.47
C GLY A 268 19.98 -11.00 16.31
N VAL A 269 19.99 -12.33 16.16
CA VAL A 269 19.11 -13.05 15.22
C VAL A 269 18.13 -13.91 16.03
N PHE A 270 16.86 -13.52 16.03
CA PHE A 270 15.83 -14.21 16.80
C PHE A 270 15.09 -15.24 15.94
N PHE A 271 14.83 -16.41 16.53
CA PHE A 271 13.98 -17.43 15.95
C PHE A 271 12.60 -17.37 16.60
N SER A 272 11.57 -17.45 15.77
CA SER A 272 10.19 -17.49 16.22
C SER A 272 9.64 -18.91 16.10
N VAL A 273 8.83 -19.28 17.08
CA VAL A 273 8.27 -20.64 17.21
C VAL A 273 7.10 -20.75 16.24
N PRO A 274 7.11 -21.64 15.23
CA PRO A 274 5.99 -21.79 14.31
C PRO A 274 4.69 -22.08 15.06
N ILE A 275 3.58 -21.45 14.67
CA ILE A 275 2.33 -21.52 15.44
C ILE A 275 1.81 -22.96 15.59
N HIS A 276 2.01 -23.79 14.58
CA HIS A 276 1.63 -25.20 14.60
C HIS A 276 2.43 -26.02 15.63
N ALA A 277 3.65 -25.61 15.97
CA ALA A 277 4.46 -26.29 17.00
C ALA A 277 3.91 -26.08 18.42
N ALA A 278 3.03 -25.09 18.61
CA ALA A 278 2.31 -24.89 19.88
C ALA A 278 1.24 -25.97 20.13
N CYS A 279 0.83 -26.72 19.10
CA CYS A 279 -0.14 -27.81 19.23
C CYS A 279 0.40 -29.07 19.93
N ASP A 280 1.72 -29.19 20.13
CA ASP A 280 2.31 -30.45 20.59
C ASP A 280 2.08 -30.67 22.09
N GLN A 281 2.51 -29.73 22.94
CA GLN A 281 2.38 -29.85 24.40
C GLN A 281 1.50 -28.76 25.03
N VAL A 282 1.49 -27.56 24.44
CA VAL A 282 0.88 -26.37 25.08
C VAL A 282 -0.62 -26.25 24.76
N LEU A 283 -1.01 -26.44 23.50
CA LEU A 283 -2.40 -26.38 23.05
C LEU A 283 -2.80 -27.74 22.51
N ARG A 284 -3.76 -28.42 23.15
CA ARG A 284 -4.26 -29.69 22.62
C ARG A 284 -5.16 -29.44 21.42
N CYS A 285 -4.58 -29.51 20.23
CA CYS A 285 -5.32 -29.48 18.97
C CYS A 285 -6.04 -30.83 18.75
N PRO A 286 -7.08 -30.93 17.90
CA PRO A 286 -8.01 -32.08 17.84
C PRO A 286 -7.44 -33.47 17.50
N SER A 287 -6.12 -33.64 17.47
CA SER A 287 -5.41 -34.89 17.19
C SER A 287 -4.55 -35.43 18.34
N GLY A 288 -4.53 -34.81 19.53
CA GLY A 288 -3.68 -35.25 20.65
C GLY A 288 -4.41 -35.45 21.98
N THR A 289 -4.23 -36.62 22.61
CA THR A 289 -4.79 -36.96 23.92
C THR A 289 -4.14 -36.17 25.08
N PRO A 290 -4.88 -35.92 26.18
CA PRO A 290 -4.43 -35.17 27.35
C PRO A 290 -3.16 -35.59 28.11
N ASN A 291 -2.18 -34.68 28.31
CA ASN A 291 -1.21 -34.75 29.42
C ASN A 291 -1.63 -33.89 30.62
N ALA A 292 -1.72 -34.48 31.81
CA ALA A 292 -2.12 -33.80 33.05
C ALA A 292 -1.27 -32.54 33.36
N PRO A 293 -1.83 -31.55 34.09
CA PRO A 293 -1.08 -30.33 34.45
C PRO A 293 0.23 -30.66 35.16
N GLY A 294 1.33 -30.03 34.71
CA GLY A 294 2.64 -30.12 35.35
C GLY A 294 3.56 -31.28 34.91
N GLN A 295 3.35 -31.90 33.75
CA GLN A 295 4.26 -32.94 33.26
C GLN A 295 5.02 -32.51 32.00
N GLN A 296 6.34 -32.39 32.16
CA GLN A 296 7.32 -32.38 31.06
C GLN A 296 7.25 -33.75 30.35
N GLY A 297 6.98 -33.74 29.04
CA GLY A 297 7.19 -34.93 28.21
C GLY A 297 8.67 -35.07 27.90
N HIS A 298 9.28 -36.16 28.34
CA HIS A 298 10.64 -36.57 27.94
C HIS A 298 10.79 -36.76 26.43
#